data_AF-A0A4Q8LX52-F1
#
_entry.id   AF-A0A4Q8LX52-F1
#
_cell.length_a   1.000
_cell.length_b   1.000
_cell.length_c   1.000
_cell.angle_alpha   90.00
_cell.angle_beta   90.00
_cell.angle_gamma   90.00
#
_symmetry.space_group_name_H-M   'P 1'
#
loop_
_entity.id
_entity.type
_entity.pdbx_description
1 polymer ?
#
loop_
_entity_poly.entity_id
_entity_poly.type
_entity_poly.pdbx_seq_one_letter_code
_entity_poly.pdbx_strand_id
1 'polypeptide(L)'
;MKRIGVLLVVLVVLAWIGSKLVPRIEPAVAAAPATVAEAPQKPAQEPEAPKPDPERPMTAAEKKAQQEKWLGAETIVAAERAVRGELKDPDAAQFRDVRANYSEEFGVVACGRVNAKNEFGGYTGFRRFVSSGKSVILEGRDNVVDAWVGACL
;
A
#
# COMPACT_ATOMS: atom_id res chain seq x y z
N MET A 1 -5.67 47.86 1.47
CA MET A 1 -5.37 46.42 1.65
C MET A 1 -5.99 45.47 0.61
N LYS A 2 -6.78 45.93 -0.38
CA LYS A 2 -7.44 45.05 -1.38
C LYS A 2 -6.62 44.75 -2.65
N ARG A 3 -5.50 45.46 -2.87
CA ARG A 3 -4.66 45.33 -4.08
C ARG A 3 -3.58 44.24 -4.00
N ILE A 4 -3.21 43.82 -2.78
CA ILE A 4 -2.17 42.79 -2.54
C ILE A 4 -2.73 41.38 -2.79
N GLY A 5 -4.03 41.14 -2.52
CA GLY A 5 -4.67 39.85 -2.74
C GLY A 5 -4.84 39.48 -4.22
N VAL A 6 -5.03 40.45 -5.10
CA VAL A 6 -5.17 40.19 -6.55
C VAL A 6 -3.83 39.82 -7.18
N LEU A 7 -2.74 40.43 -6.73
CA LEU A 7 -1.38 40.12 -7.23
C LEU A 7 -0.92 38.70 -6.86
N LEU A 8 -1.27 38.22 -5.67
CA LEU A 8 -0.95 36.84 -5.26
C LEU A 8 -1.72 35.80 -6.07
N VAL A 9 -3.00 36.07 -6.41
CA VAL A 9 -3.80 35.15 -7.23
C VAL A 9 -3.28 35.08 -8.67
N VAL A 10 -2.85 36.21 -9.24
CA VAL A 10 -2.30 36.25 -10.62
C VAL A 10 -0.95 35.53 -10.72
N LEU A 11 -0.08 35.63 -9.71
CA LEU A 11 1.21 34.95 -9.69
C LEU A 11 1.08 33.42 -9.58
N VAL A 12 0.09 32.92 -8.83
CA VAL A 12 -0.18 31.47 -8.70
C VAL A 12 -0.71 30.88 -10.02
N VAL A 13 -1.51 31.64 -10.77
CA VAL A 13 -2.04 31.19 -12.08
C VAL A 13 -0.93 31.16 -13.15
N LEU A 14 -0.02 32.14 -13.17
CA LEU A 14 1.09 32.17 -14.13
C LEU A 14 2.11 31.03 -13.90
N ALA A 15 2.25 30.54 -12.66
CA ALA A 15 3.12 29.41 -12.35
C ALA A 15 2.58 28.04 -12.81
N TRP A 16 1.27 27.93 -13.11
CA TRP A 16 0.66 26.67 -13.56
C TRP A 16 0.75 26.44 -15.08
N ILE A 17 0.97 27.50 -15.87
CA ILE A 17 0.98 27.43 -17.34
C ILE A 17 2.38 27.07 -17.88
N GLY A 18 3.45 27.23 -17.09
CA GLY A 18 4.83 27.17 -17.56
C GLY A 18 5.48 25.79 -17.73
N SER A 19 4.85 24.67 -17.35
CA SER A 19 5.55 23.36 -17.25
C SER A 19 5.29 22.38 -18.41
N LYS A 20 4.83 22.84 -19.58
CA LYS A 20 4.46 21.96 -20.71
C LYS A 20 5.31 22.15 -21.96
N LEU A 21 6.63 22.24 -21.86
CA LEU A 21 7.52 22.03 -23.01
C LEU A 21 8.82 21.33 -22.59
N VAL A 22 8.86 20.01 -22.73
CA VAL A 22 10.10 19.24 -22.91
C VAL A 22 10.03 18.63 -24.31
N PRO A 23 10.89 19.03 -25.27
CA PRO A 23 10.94 18.41 -26.59
C PRO A 23 11.74 17.11 -26.50
N ARG A 24 11.11 15.99 -26.85
CA ARG A 24 11.77 14.69 -27.00
C ARG A 24 12.41 14.63 -28.39
N ILE A 25 13.73 14.60 -28.43
CA ILE A 25 14.53 14.40 -29.65
C ILE A 25 14.80 12.89 -29.80
N GLU A 26 14.32 12.30 -30.88
CA GLU A 26 14.71 10.96 -31.36
C GLU A 26 15.80 11.10 -32.44
N PRO A 27 16.71 10.13 -32.58
CA PRO A 27 17.34 9.85 -33.87
C PRO A 27 16.87 8.51 -34.45
N ALA A 28 16.64 8.56 -35.75
CA ALA A 28 16.07 7.52 -36.60
C ALA A 28 17.12 6.56 -37.21
N VAL A 29 16.58 5.58 -37.96
CA VAL A 29 17.18 4.73 -39.04
C VAL A 29 17.68 3.36 -38.53
N ALA A 30 17.29 2.17 -39.05
CA ALA A 30 16.95 1.70 -40.41
C ALA A 30 15.91 0.52 -40.40
N ALA A 31 14.83 0.54 -41.19
CA ALA A 31 14.58 -0.21 -42.46
C ALA A 31 14.72 -1.77 -42.39
N ALA A 32 13.65 -2.57 -42.20
CA ALA A 32 12.67 -3.16 -43.16
C ALA A 32 13.12 -4.51 -43.81
N PRO A 33 12.24 -5.41 -44.36
CA PRO A 33 10.80 -5.26 -44.64
C PRO A 33 9.84 -6.49 -44.46
N ALA A 34 8.54 -6.15 -44.50
CA ALA A 34 7.39 -6.78 -45.19
C ALA A 34 6.73 -8.10 -44.74
N THR A 35 5.46 -7.97 -44.34
CA THR A 35 4.19 -8.60 -44.85
C THR A 35 3.25 -8.79 -43.63
N VAL A 36 1.98 -8.35 -43.55
CA VAL A 36 0.83 -8.23 -44.46
C VAL A 36 -0.12 -7.12 -43.93
N ALA A 37 -0.95 -6.57 -44.83
CA ALA A 37 -1.88 -5.45 -44.73
C ALA A 37 -2.94 -5.42 -43.59
N GLU A 38 -3.23 -4.18 -43.13
CA GLU A 38 -4.53 -3.49 -42.91
C GLU A 38 -5.78 -4.36 -42.60
N ALA A 39 -6.61 -4.14 -41.57
CA ALA A 39 -7.20 -2.90 -41.03
C ALA A 39 -7.92 -3.18 -39.67
N PRO A 40 -8.71 -2.23 -39.09
CA PRO A 40 -8.54 -1.66 -37.76
C PRO A 40 -9.38 -2.33 -36.64
N GLN A 41 -8.79 -2.53 -35.45
CA GLN A 41 -9.56 -2.89 -34.25
C GLN A 41 -9.22 -1.95 -33.08
N LYS A 42 -10.07 -0.91 -32.99
CA LYS A 42 -10.74 -0.37 -31.80
C LYS A 42 -10.06 -0.67 -30.43
N PRO A 43 -9.78 0.36 -29.61
CA PRO A 43 -9.24 0.16 -28.25
C PRO A 43 -10.15 -0.77 -27.47
N ALA A 44 -9.59 -1.90 -27.01
CA ALA A 44 -10.26 -2.79 -26.08
C ALA A 44 -10.55 -2.00 -24.80
N GLN A 45 -11.85 -1.81 -24.56
CA GLN A 45 -12.38 -1.25 -23.33
C GLN A 45 -11.87 -2.10 -22.16
N GLU A 46 -11.13 -1.45 -21.27
CA GLU A 46 -11.01 -1.89 -19.88
C GLU A 46 -12.44 -2.18 -19.38
N PRO A 47 -12.75 -3.39 -18.87
CA PRO A 47 -14.06 -3.65 -18.31
C PRO A 47 -14.30 -2.64 -17.20
N GLU A 48 -15.21 -1.70 -17.46
CA GLU A 48 -15.59 -0.64 -16.55
C GLU A 48 -16.09 -1.31 -15.26
N ALA A 49 -15.27 -1.23 -14.21
CA ALA A 49 -15.67 -1.65 -12.89
C ALA A 49 -17.02 -0.98 -12.57
N PRO A 50 -18.04 -1.73 -12.12
CA PRO A 50 -19.33 -1.15 -11.81
C PRO A 50 -19.12 -0.05 -10.75
N LYS A 51 -19.40 1.19 -11.14
CA LYS A 51 -19.35 2.34 -10.24
C LYS A 51 -20.32 2.05 -9.08
N PRO A 52 -19.87 2.13 -7.81
CA PRO A 52 -20.74 1.85 -6.68
C PRO A 52 -21.87 2.89 -6.66
N ASP A 53 -23.10 2.40 -6.75
CA ASP A 53 -24.31 3.20 -6.63
C ASP A 53 -24.36 3.79 -5.20
N PRO A 54 -24.28 5.13 -5.02
CA PRO A 54 -24.05 5.76 -3.71
C PRO A 54 -25.17 5.54 -2.69
N GLU A 55 -26.31 4.99 -3.11
CA GLU A 55 -27.50 4.75 -2.28
C GLU A 55 -27.61 3.32 -1.76
N ARG A 56 -26.85 2.36 -2.32
CA ARG A 56 -26.87 0.98 -1.84
C ARG A 56 -25.94 0.83 -0.62
N PRO A 57 -26.41 0.25 0.51
CA PRO A 57 -25.52 -0.02 1.62
C PRO A 57 -24.40 -0.96 1.17
N MET A 58 -23.15 -0.56 1.39
CA MET A 58 -21.98 -1.38 1.08
C MET A 58 -22.07 -2.72 1.83
N THR A 59 -21.80 -3.81 1.13
CA THR A 59 -21.63 -5.15 1.71
C THR A 59 -20.43 -5.16 2.66
N ALA A 60 -20.39 -6.13 3.59
CA ALA A 60 -19.25 -6.30 4.50
C ALA A 60 -17.93 -6.51 3.74
N ALA A 61 -17.96 -7.24 2.62
CA ALA A 61 -16.80 -7.46 1.77
C ALA A 61 -16.28 -6.17 1.11
N GLU A 62 -17.18 -5.29 0.63
CA GLU A 62 -16.80 -3.99 0.06
C GLU A 62 -16.21 -3.06 1.13
N LYS A 63 -16.78 -3.04 2.35
CA LYS A 63 -16.25 -2.25 3.47
C LYS A 63 -14.85 -2.74 3.87
N LYS A 64 -14.67 -4.05 4.01
CA LYS A 64 -13.39 -4.70 4.26
C LYS A 64 -12.33 -4.27 3.24
N ALA A 65 -12.62 -4.46 1.95
CA ALA A 65 -11.68 -4.12 0.87
C ALA A 65 -11.34 -2.62 0.84
N GLN A 66 -12.33 -1.77 1.10
CA GLN A 66 -12.14 -0.33 1.18
C GLN A 66 -11.20 0.04 2.34
N GLN A 67 -11.45 -0.49 3.55
CA GLN A 67 -10.62 -0.19 4.72
C GLN A 67 -9.18 -0.68 4.56
N GLU A 68 -8.98 -1.88 4.04
CA GLU A 68 -7.64 -2.40 3.73
C GLU A 68 -6.91 -1.51 2.72
N LYS A 69 -7.61 -1.01 1.70
CA LYS A 69 -7.03 -0.12 0.69
C LYS A 69 -6.58 1.22 1.27
N TRP A 70 -7.37 1.81 2.18
CA TRP A 70 -7.03 3.12 2.75
C TRP A 70 -6.01 3.04 3.87
N LEU A 71 -6.14 2.07 4.77
CA LEU A 71 -5.37 2.00 6.02
C LEU A 71 -4.25 0.97 5.95
N GLY A 72 -4.31 0.00 5.04
CA GLY A 72 -3.45 -1.18 5.11
C GLY A 72 -1.96 -0.87 5.06
N ALA A 73 -1.53 0.02 4.17
CA ALA A 73 -0.12 0.41 4.08
C ALA A 73 0.38 1.11 5.36
N GLU A 74 -0.43 2.01 5.94
CA GLU A 74 -0.12 2.68 7.21
C GLU A 74 -0.04 1.68 8.35
N THR A 75 -1.03 0.77 8.45
CA THR A 75 -1.06 -0.27 9.47
C THR A 75 0.15 -1.18 9.39
N ILE A 76 0.61 -1.56 8.17
CA ILE A 76 1.82 -2.37 7.99
C ILE A 76 3.05 -1.63 8.54
N VAL A 77 3.25 -0.36 8.17
CA VAL A 77 4.40 0.43 8.63
C VAL A 77 4.38 0.59 10.16
N ALA A 78 3.22 0.92 10.72
CA ALA A 78 3.06 1.06 12.16
C ALA A 78 3.29 -0.26 12.88
N ALA A 79 2.79 -1.37 12.33
CA ALA A 79 2.96 -2.70 12.88
C ALA A 79 4.42 -3.14 12.89
N GLU A 80 5.15 -2.98 11.79
CA GLU A 80 6.57 -3.33 11.78
C GLU A 80 7.37 -2.49 12.78
N ARG A 81 7.06 -1.20 12.90
CA ARG A 81 7.68 -0.35 13.94
C ARG A 81 7.38 -0.87 15.34
N ALA A 82 6.13 -1.20 15.62
CA ALA A 82 5.74 -1.73 16.92
C ALA A 82 6.46 -3.07 17.19
N VAL A 83 6.44 -4.00 16.23
CA VAL A 83 7.13 -5.29 16.34
C VAL A 83 8.63 -5.10 16.55
N ARG A 84 9.30 -4.16 15.87
CA ARG A 84 10.72 -3.85 16.12
C ARG A 84 10.97 -3.47 17.59
N GLY A 85 10.11 -2.65 18.18
CA GLY A 85 10.21 -2.26 19.59
C GLY A 85 10.05 -3.42 20.58
N GLU A 86 9.52 -4.55 20.13
CA GLU A 86 9.26 -5.75 20.93
C GLU A 86 10.38 -6.79 20.87
N LEU A 87 11.43 -6.55 20.07
CA LEU A 87 12.55 -7.46 19.84
C LEU A 87 13.78 -7.08 20.68
N LYS A 88 14.68 -8.04 20.89
CA LYS A 88 15.96 -7.81 21.61
C LYS A 88 16.92 -6.94 20.80
N ASP A 89 16.96 -7.16 19.49
CA ASP A 89 17.71 -6.36 18.53
C ASP A 89 16.72 -5.85 17.46
N PRO A 90 16.18 -4.62 17.61
CA PRO A 90 15.21 -4.04 16.69
C PRO A 90 15.72 -3.88 15.25
N ASP A 91 17.02 -3.59 15.10
CA ASP A 91 17.64 -3.32 13.80
C ASP A 91 17.92 -4.61 13.03
N ALA A 92 18.08 -5.73 13.73
CA ALA A 92 18.21 -7.05 13.12
C ALA A 92 16.89 -7.66 12.61
N ALA A 93 15.75 -6.97 12.76
CA ALA A 93 14.43 -7.48 12.42
C ALA A 93 14.28 -7.71 10.90
N GLN A 94 13.89 -8.93 10.53
CA GLN A 94 13.57 -9.31 9.17
C GLN A 94 12.10 -9.68 9.08
N PHE A 95 11.36 -8.94 8.23
CA PHE A 95 9.94 -9.14 8.02
C PHE A 95 9.66 -9.88 6.72
N ARG A 96 8.67 -10.76 6.71
CA ARG A 96 8.17 -11.45 5.51
C ARG A 96 6.66 -11.67 5.60
N ASP A 97 6.03 -11.70 4.42
CA ASP A 97 4.60 -11.98 4.24
C ASP A 97 3.69 -11.03 5.03
N VAL A 98 4.13 -9.78 5.17
CA VAL A 98 3.37 -8.77 5.92
C VAL A 98 2.24 -8.24 5.04
N ARG A 99 1.01 -8.44 5.50
CA ARG A 99 -0.21 -8.01 4.82
C ARG A 99 -1.16 -7.39 5.82
N ALA A 100 -1.86 -6.36 5.39
CA ALA A 100 -3.00 -5.84 6.13
C ALA A 100 -4.21 -6.74 5.88
N ASN A 101 -5.00 -6.96 6.92
CA ASN A 101 -6.28 -7.65 6.85
C ASN A 101 -7.25 -6.91 7.77
N TYR A 102 -8.48 -6.74 7.32
CA TYR A 102 -9.54 -6.25 8.17
C TYR A 102 -10.30 -7.40 8.81
N SER A 103 -10.51 -7.26 10.12
CA SER A 103 -11.39 -8.09 10.93
C SER A 103 -12.39 -7.19 11.66
N GLU A 104 -13.64 -7.64 11.78
CA GLU A 104 -14.69 -6.91 12.50
C GLU A 104 -14.33 -6.69 13.98
N GLU A 105 -13.57 -7.62 14.57
CA GLU A 105 -13.18 -7.56 15.98
C GLU A 105 -11.99 -6.61 16.23
N PHE A 106 -11.02 -6.61 15.31
CA PHE A 106 -9.73 -5.93 15.51
C PHE A 106 -9.51 -4.71 14.62
N GLY A 107 -10.43 -4.43 13.68
CA GLY A 107 -10.24 -3.46 12.63
C GLY A 107 -9.16 -3.91 11.64
N VAL A 108 -8.45 -2.94 11.05
CA VAL A 108 -7.33 -3.22 10.14
C VAL A 108 -6.10 -3.57 10.98
N VAL A 109 -5.60 -4.79 10.82
CA VAL A 109 -4.36 -5.27 11.45
C VAL A 109 -3.36 -5.71 10.39
N ALA A 110 -2.08 -5.69 10.71
CA ALA A 110 -1.04 -6.32 9.93
C ALA A 110 -0.71 -7.70 10.52
N CYS A 111 -0.73 -8.69 9.64
CA CYS A 111 -0.32 -10.05 9.91
C CYS A 111 0.96 -10.35 9.14
N GLY A 112 1.92 -11.02 9.74
CA GLY A 112 3.14 -11.38 9.05
C GLY A 112 4.06 -12.26 9.87
N ARG A 113 5.29 -12.38 9.41
CA ARG A 113 6.34 -13.14 10.08
C ARG A 113 7.56 -12.25 10.33
N VAL A 114 8.17 -12.40 11.50
CA VAL A 114 9.37 -11.69 11.90
C VAL A 114 10.45 -12.66 12.39
N ASN A 115 11.69 -12.46 11.98
CA ASN A 115 12.87 -13.11 12.53
C ASN A 115 13.82 -12.04 13.07
N ALA A 116 14.48 -12.31 14.19
CA ALA A 116 15.38 -11.37 14.86
C ALA A 116 16.46 -12.12 15.64
N LYS A 117 17.54 -11.41 15.99
CA LYS A 117 18.58 -11.98 16.85
C LYS A 117 18.09 -12.11 18.29
N ASN A 118 18.47 -13.21 18.94
CA ASN A 118 18.31 -13.42 20.37
C ASN A 118 19.49 -12.79 21.15
N GLU A 119 19.51 -12.97 22.48
CA GLU A 119 20.58 -12.47 23.36
C GLU A 119 21.97 -13.05 23.07
N PHE A 120 22.03 -14.19 22.36
CA PHE A 120 23.28 -14.82 21.92
C PHE A 120 23.71 -14.38 20.50
N GLY A 121 22.98 -13.42 19.90
CA GLY A 121 23.29 -12.87 18.57
C GLY A 121 22.86 -13.73 17.39
N GLY A 122 22.15 -14.84 17.62
CA GLY A 122 21.69 -15.77 16.59
C GLY A 122 20.23 -15.58 16.19
N TYR A 123 19.90 -15.86 14.93
CA TYR A 123 18.52 -15.94 14.44
C TYR A 123 17.91 -17.31 14.74
N THR A 124 16.70 -17.35 15.31
CA THR A 124 16.03 -18.60 15.70
C THR A 124 14.90 -19.01 14.76
N GLY A 125 14.60 -18.20 13.74
CA GLY A 125 13.60 -18.49 12.72
C GLY A 125 12.45 -17.48 12.72
N PHE A 126 11.64 -17.56 11.66
CA PHE A 126 10.49 -16.68 11.48
C PHE A 126 9.35 -17.08 12.42
N ARG A 127 8.82 -16.09 13.14
CA ARG A 127 7.73 -16.20 14.09
C ARG A 127 6.58 -15.33 13.66
N ARG A 128 5.35 -15.79 13.84
CA ARG A 128 4.14 -15.04 13.48
C ARG A 128 3.94 -13.84 14.38
N PHE A 129 3.40 -12.77 13.81
CA PHE A 129 2.90 -11.64 14.57
C PHE A 129 1.57 -11.14 14.02
N VAL A 130 0.76 -10.57 14.91
CA VAL A 130 -0.43 -9.78 14.59
C VAL A 130 -0.29 -8.44 15.28
N SER A 131 -0.50 -7.35 14.56
CA SER A 131 -0.36 -6.01 15.13
C SER A 131 -1.33 -5.00 14.52
N SER A 132 -1.92 -4.17 15.38
CA SER A 132 -2.73 -3.01 15.00
C SER A 132 -1.89 -1.74 14.75
N GLY A 133 -0.55 -1.85 14.85
CA GLY A 133 0.37 -0.72 14.91
C GLY A 133 0.49 -0.06 16.29
N LYS A 134 -0.45 -0.33 17.21
CA LYS A 134 -0.40 0.13 18.62
C LYS A 134 -0.10 -0.99 19.59
N SER A 135 -0.56 -2.20 19.27
CA SER A 135 -0.33 -3.42 20.03
C SER A 135 0.33 -4.48 19.14
N VAL A 136 1.06 -5.42 19.77
CA VAL A 136 1.73 -6.52 19.09
C VAL A 136 1.46 -7.81 19.84
N ILE A 137 0.98 -8.81 19.12
CA ILE A 137 0.89 -10.19 19.58
C ILE A 137 1.95 -10.97 18.81
N LEU A 138 2.97 -11.48 19.50
CA LEU A 138 4.14 -12.12 18.89
C LEU A 138 4.29 -13.56 19.36
N GLU A 139 4.46 -14.48 18.41
CA GLU A 139 4.69 -15.90 18.70
C GLU A 139 5.95 -16.12 19.57
N GLY A 140 5.82 -16.95 20.60
CA GLY A 140 6.86 -17.24 21.58
C GLY A 140 6.92 -16.24 22.74
N ARG A 141 6.14 -15.16 22.71
CA ARG A 141 5.87 -14.29 23.86
C ARG A 141 4.39 -14.33 24.25
N ASP A 142 3.52 -14.31 23.25
CA ASP A 142 2.07 -14.24 23.37
C ASP A 142 1.40 -15.47 22.73
N ASN A 143 0.14 -15.75 23.09
CA ASN A 143 -0.66 -16.76 22.38
C ASN A 143 -1.20 -16.19 21.06
N VAL A 144 -0.39 -16.28 20.01
CA VAL A 144 -0.72 -15.72 18.69
C VAL A 144 -1.84 -16.48 17.96
N VAL A 145 -2.17 -17.71 18.37
CA VAL A 145 -3.02 -18.62 17.58
C VAL A 145 -4.41 -18.04 17.35
N ASP A 146 -5.06 -17.56 18.41
CA ASP A 146 -6.44 -17.06 18.35
C ASP A 146 -6.52 -15.77 17.52
N ALA A 147 -5.60 -14.84 17.77
CA ALA A 147 -5.50 -13.60 16.99
C ALA A 147 -5.20 -13.87 15.51
N TRP A 148 -4.36 -14.86 15.22
CA TRP A 148 -4.05 -15.25 13.85
C TRP A 148 -5.27 -15.84 13.13
N VAL A 149 -6.02 -16.72 13.79
CA VAL A 149 -7.23 -17.33 13.20
C VAL A 149 -8.32 -16.28 13.00
N GLY A 150 -8.53 -15.37 13.96
CA GLY A 150 -9.59 -14.36 13.89
C GLY A 150 -9.28 -13.17 12.99
N ALA A 151 -8.00 -12.91 12.68
CA ALA A 151 -7.59 -11.70 11.97
C ALA A 151 -6.69 -11.90 10.76
N CYS A 152 -6.11 -13.09 10.53
CA CYS A 152 -5.09 -13.29 9.48
C CYS A 152 -5.42 -14.38 8.44
N LEU A 153 -6.39 -15.25 8.75
CA LEU A 153 -6.99 -16.21 7.82
C LEU A 153 -8.17 -15.56 7.08
#